data_AF-A0A7S6MVQ5-F1
#
_entry.id   AF-A0A7S6MVQ5-F1
#
_cell.length_a   1.000
_cell.length_b   1.000
_cell.length_c   1.000
_cell.angle_alpha   90.00
_cell.angle_beta   90.00
_cell.angle_gamma   90.00
#
_symmetry.space_group_name_H-M   'P 1'
#
loop_
_entity.id
_entity.type
_entity.pdbx_description
1 polymer ?
#
loop_
_entity_poly.entity_id
_entity_poly.type
_entity_poly.pdbx_seq_one_letter_code
_entity_poly.pdbx_strand_id
1 'polypeptide(L)'
;MEKITIKSNSGMTNDELIALCRASLQEHSHIRLTAEVFASLSSQQVSLLTNTFGAKELLHLPDYEVDFFNWLQTADPNVWADLWDSDSATPYLVSMAFLESFSGTGQGVFHICDLQSTDNYYFAPEMFVERESDAYKSAVHDMVLSGKPLTIAQLLTAEASAGPVDIWHFAYRRGINLEAAKRAVSELVNDRVLVHVTSADHLTGLFNVE
;
A
#
# COMPACT_ATOMS: atom_id res chain seq x y z
N MET A 1 31.17 30.57 25.90
CA MET A 1 30.47 29.31 25.57
C MET A 1 29.21 29.68 24.82
N GLU A 2 29.31 29.73 23.49
CA GLU A 2 28.16 29.90 22.61
C GLU A 2 27.28 28.65 22.70
N LYS A 3 26.02 28.83 23.10
CA LYS A 3 25.02 27.77 23.04
C LYS A 3 24.71 27.52 21.57
N ILE A 4 25.21 26.41 21.05
CA ILE A 4 24.77 25.85 19.78
C ILE A 4 23.28 25.53 19.95
N THR A 5 22.43 26.40 19.39
CA THR A 5 21.00 26.13 19.28
C THR A 5 20.85 25.14 18.15
N ILE A 6 20.57 23.89 18.49
CA ILE A 6 20.15 22.88 17.54
C ILE A 6 18.85 23.40 16.93
N LYS A 7 18.87 23.81 15.66
CA LYS A 7 17.64 24.14 14.92
C LYS A 7 16.77 22.90 14.92
N SER A 8 15.61 22.98 15.57
CA SER A 8 14.56 21.99 15.41
C SER A 8 14.19 21.92 13.93
N ASN A 9 14.25 20.72 13.35
CA ASN A 9 13.82 20.43 11.99
C ASN A 9 12.35 20.89 11.86
N SER A 10 12.13 22.09 11.33
CA SER A 10 10.80 22.70 11.28
C SER A 10 10.18 22.15 10.01
N GLY A 11 9.30 21.16 10.12
CA GLY A 11 8.52 20.70 8.97
C GLY A 11 7.79 21.87 8.31
N MET A 12 7.47 21.73 7.02
CA MET A 12 6.78 22.78 6.27
C MET A 12 5.48 23.19 6.98
N THR A 13 5.19 24.49 6.98
CA THR A 13 3.92 25.03 7.48
C THR A 13 2.76 24.66 6.55
N ASN A 14 1.53 24.79 7.06
CA ASN A 14 0.32 24.50 6.28
C ASN A 14 0.22 25.37 5.01
N ASP A 15 0.55 26.66 5.10
CA ASP A 15 0.51 27.58 3.97
C ASP A 15 1.57 27.24 2.92
N GLU A 16 2.77 26.83 3.34
CA GLU A 16 3.83 26.37 2.45
C GLU A 16 3.45 25.09 1.71
N LEU A 17 2.80 24.14 2.39
CA LEU A 17 2.31 22.90 1.77
C LEU A 17 1.20 23.17 0.74
N ILE A 18 0.25 24.07 1.04
CA ILE A 18 -0.80 24.46 0.09
C ILE A 18 -0.18 25.17 -1.12
N ALA A 19 0.78 26.08 -0.90
CA ALA A 19 1.48 26.76 -1.97
C ALA A 19 2.27 25.78 -2.85
N LEU A 20 2.95 24.80 -2.25
CA LEU A 20 3.66 23.72 -2.95
C LEU A 20 2.70 22.94 -3.86
N CYS A 21 1.56 22.49 -3.33
CA CYS A 21 0.57 21.74 -4.11
C CYS A 21 0.03 22.56 -5.29
N ARG A 22 -0.26 23.86 -5.08
CA ARG A 22 -0.73 24.76 -6.14
C ARG A 22 0.32 24.99 -7.22
N ALA A 23 1.59 25.17 -6.84
CA ALA A 23 2.69 25.31 -7.79
C ALA A 23 2.85 24.04 -8.63
N SER A 24 2.81 22.87 -7.98
CA SER A 24 2.86 21.57 -8.65
C SER A 24 1.73 21.38 -9.67
N LEU A 25 0.50 21.75 -9.30
CA LEU A 25 -0.65 21.72 -10.22
C LEU A 25 -0.47 22.64 -11.43
N GLN A 26 0.10 23.84 -11.25
CA GLN A 26 0.36 24.76 -12.36
C GLN A 26 1.43 24.24 -13.32
N GLU A 27 2.43 23.52 -12.81
CA GLU A 27 3.56 23.03 -13.59
C GLU A 27 3.25 21.68 -14.28
N HIS A 28 2.57 20.78 -13.58
CA HIS A 28 2.42 19.38 -13.99
C HIS A 28 0.97 18.95 -14.22
N SER A 29 -0.02 19.78 -13.88
CA SER A 29 -1.44 19.43 -13.85
C SER A 29 -1.82 18.32 -12.86
N HIS A 30 -0.92 17.99 -11.93
CA HIS A 30 -1.13 17.05 -10.83
C HIS A 30 -0.23 17.45 -9.65
N ILE A 31 -0.51 16.93 -8.46
CA ILE A 31 0.29 17.17 -7.27
C ILE A 31 1.43 16.16 -7.23
N ARG A 32 2.66 16.65 -7.13
CA ARG A 32 3.87 15.86 -6.91
C ARG A 32 4.58 16.33 -5.66
N LEU A 33 4.81 15.41 -4.73
CA LEU A 33 5.51 15.67 -3.48
C LEU A 33 6.82 14.87 -3.45
N THR A 34 7.83 15.38 -2.74
CA THR A 34 9.08 14.64 -2.54
C THR A 34 8.93 13.62 -1.41
N ALA A 35 9.85 12.64 -1.36
CA ALA A 35 9.88 11.65 -0.29
C ALA A 35 9.99 12.28 1.11
N GLU A 36 10.75 13.38 1.25
CA GLU A 36 10.88 14.11 2.51
C GLU A 36 9.56 14.78 2.92
N VAL A 37 8.79 15.29 1.95
CA VAL A 37 7.48 15.87 2.22
C VAL A 37 6.54 14.77 2.71
N PHE A 38 6.40 13.67 1.97
CA PHE A 38 5.57 12.52 2.38
C PHE A 38 5.88 12.07 3.82
N ALA A 39 7.16 11.86 4.13
CA ALA A 39 7.61 11.39 5.45
C ALA A 39 7.41 12.40 6.59
N SER A 40 7.29 13.70 6.28
CA SER A 40 7.14 14.76 7.28
C SER A 40 5.70 15.24 7.50
N LEU A 41 4.76 14.79 6.67
CA LEU A 41 3.35 15.14 6.81
C LEU A 41 2.77 14.60 8.12
N SER A 42 2.23 15.50 8.94
CA SER A 42 1.40 15.12 10.09
C SER A 42 -0.02 14.77 9.67
N SER A 43 -0.75 14.00 10.48
CA SER A 43 -2.16 13.64 10.21
C SER A 43 -3.07 14.86 10.01
N GLN A 44 -2.79 15.98 10.70
CA GLN A 44 -3.51 17.24 10.51
C GLN A 44 -3.25 17.84 9.12
N GLN A 45 -2.02 17.77 8.63
CA GLN A 45 -1.66 18.25 7.30
C GLN A 45 -2.22 17.35 6.20
N VAL A 46 -2.19 16.02 6.40
CA VAL A 46 -2.86 15.07 5.50
C VAL A 46 -4.34 15.40 5.38
N SER A 47 -5.03 15.60 6.52
CA SER A 47 -6.45 15.97 6.55
C SER A 47 -6.70 17.29 5.83
N LEU A 48 -5.86 18.31 6.08
CA LEU A 48 -5.95 19.61 5.42
C LEU A 48 -5.83 19.49 3.90
N LEU A 49 -4.79 18.80 3.42
CA LEU A 49 -4.51 18.64 1.99
C LEU A 49 -5.59 17.80 1.31
N THR A 50 -6.05 16.73 1.94
CA THR A 50 -7.13 15.88 1.45
C THR A 50 -8.45 16.66 1.35
N ASN A 51 -8.80 17.46 2.36
CA ASN A 51 -9.99 18.31 2.29
C ASN A 51 -9.89 19.41 1.22
N THR A 52 -8.67 19.90 0.95
CA THR A 52 -8.45 20.99 -0.01
C THR A 52 -8.44 20.49 -1.46
N PHE A 53 -7.85 19.32 -1.71
CA PHE A 53 -7.53 18.82 -3.05
C PHE A 53 -8.14 17.45 -3.39
N GLY A 54 -8.56 16.67 -2.38
CA GLY A 54 -8.96 15.25 -2.48
C GLY A 54 -10.06 14.92 -3.48
N ALA A 55 -10.99 15.83 -3.71
CA ALA A 55 -12.14 15.57 -4.58
C ALA A 55 -11.87 15.80 -6.08
N LYS A 56 -10.77 16.48 -6.43
CA LYS A 56 -10.59 17.02 -7.79
C LYS A 56 -9.20 16.83 -8.36
N GLU A 57 -8.19 16.76 -7.50
CA GLU A 57 -6.80 16.75 -7.91
C GLU A 57 -6.20 15.36 -7.79
N LEU A 58 -5.30 15.05 -8.72
CA LEU A 58 -4.55 13.81 -8.73
C LEU A 58 -3.20 13.99 -8.03
N LEU A 59 -2.79 12.96 -7.31
CA LEU A 59 -1.50 12.78 -6.69
C LEU A 59 -0.66 11.84 -7.55
N HIS A 60 0.56 12.26 -7.90
CA HIS A 60 1.54 11.33 -8.43
C HIS A 60 2.10 10.48 -7.30
N LEU A 61 2.14 9.17 -7.53
CA LEU A 61 2.69 8.22 -6.56
C LEU A 61 4.14 8.57 -6.17
N PRO A 62 4.58 8.25 -4.93
CA PRO A 62 5.98 8.35 -4.56
C PRO A 62 6.88 7.54 -5.50
N ASP A 63 8.12 7.98 -5.72
CA ASP A 63 9.03 7.35 -6.69
C ASP A 63 9.24 5.84 -6.40
N TYR A 64 9.25 5.42 -5.14
CA TYR A 64 9.41 4.00 -4.79
C TYR A 64 8.18 3.13 -5.17
N GLU A 65 6.98 3.71 -5.20
CA GLU A 65 5.78 3.02 -5.69
C GLU A 65 5.77 2.98 -7.21
N VAL A 66 6.26 4.02 -7.87
CA VAL A 66 6.45 4.03 -9.32
C VAL A 66 7.40 2.92 -9.73
N ASP A 67 8.49 2.72 -8.98
CA ASP A 67 9.42 1.60 -9.21
C ASP A 67 8.73 0.24 -9.04
N PHE A 68 7.87 0.08 -8.03
CA PHE A 68 7.05 -1.11 -7.84
C PHE A 68 6.12 -1.36 -9.05
N PHE A 69 5.38 -0.35 -9.52
CA PHE A 69 4.47 -0.52 -10.65
C PHE A 69 5.21 -0.74 -11.98
N ASN A 70 6.40 -0.16 -12.15
CA ASN A 70 7.26 -0.46 -13.30
C ASN A 70 7.74 -1.93 -13.28
N TRP A 71 8.09 -2.46 -12.11
CA TRP A 71 8.35 -3.89 -11.96
C TRP A 71 7.11 -4.73 -12.31
N LEU A 72 5.94 -4.34 -11.80
CA LEU A 72 4.66 -5.03 -12.02
C LEU A 72 4.31 -5.13 -13.50
N GLN A 73 4.62 -4.11 -14.30
CA GLN A 73 4.41 -4.11 -15.75
C GLN A 73 5.10 -5.30 -16.45
N THR A 74 6.21 -5.79 -15.89
CA THR A 74 6.93 -6.96 -16.40
C THR A 74 6.54 -8.26 -15.70
N ALA A 75 6.24 -8.19 -14.40
CA ALA A 75 5.98 -9.36 -13.57
C ALA A 75 4.55 -9.89 -13.73
N ASP A 76 3.57 -8.99 -13.90
CA ASP A 76 2.16 -9.31 -14.13
C ASP A 76 1.50 -8.23 -15.01
N PRO A 77 1.74 -8.26 -16.34
CA PRO A 77 1.29 -7.21 -17.25
C PRO A 77 -0.22 -7.01 -17.27
N ASN A 78 -1.00 -8.07 -17.04
CA ASN A 78 -2.46 -8.00 -17.04
C ASN A 78 -2.97 -7.18 -15.85
N VAL A 79 -2.37 -7.36 -14.66
CA VAL A 79 -2.73 -6.60 -13.46
C VAL A 79 -2.30 -5.14 -13.60
N TRP A 80 -1.11 -4.89 -14.15
CA TRP A 80 -0.69 -3.53 -14.47
C TRP A 80 -1.67 -2.86 -15.44
N ALA A 81 -2.12 -3.58 -16.47
CA ALA A 81 -3.06 -3.05 -17.45
C ALA A 81 -4.44 -2.77 -16.85
N ASP A 82 -4.95 -3.65 -15.98
CA ASP A 82 -6.21 -3.45 -15.25
C ASP A 82 -6.21 -2.12 -14.47
N LEU A 83 -5.06 -1.76 -13.89
CA LEU A 83 -4.91 -0.55 -13.09
C LEU A 83 -4.64 0.72 -13.92
N TRP A 84 -3.84 0.61 -14.98
CA TRP A 84 -3.23 1.78 -15.63
C TRP A 84 -3.49 1.89 -17.15
N ASP A 85 -3.84 0.82 -17.84
CA ASP A 85 -3.99 0.79 -19.31
C ASP A 85 -5.37 1.32 -19.72
N SER A 86 -5.56 2.62 -19.48
CA SER A 86 -6.71 3.36 -20.01
C SER A 86 -6.25 4.35 -21.09
N ASP A 87 -7.02 4.46 -22.17
CA ASP A 87 -6.69 5.22 -23.39
C ASP A 87 -6.36 6.72 -23.18
N SER A 88 -6.58 7.26 -21.98
CA SER A 88 -6.47 8.70 -21.71
C SER A 88 -5.72 9.09 -20.43
N ALA A 89 -5.16 8.16 -19.65
CA ALA A 89 -4.55 8.49 -18.37
C ALA A 89 -3.01 8.44 -18.40
N THR A 90 -2.37 9.44 -17.79
CA THR A 90 -0.97 9.31 -17.37
C THR A 90 -0.92 8.29 -16.22
N PRO A 91 -0.13 7.20 -16.32
CA PRO A 91 -0.08 6.18 -15.27
C PRO A 91 0.49 6.76 -13.97
N TYR A 92 0.22 6.07 -12.86
CA TYR A 92 0.74 6.39 -11.51
C TYR A 92 0.20 7.67 -10.90
N LEU A 93 -0.94 8.15 -11.43
CA LEU A 93 -1.73 9.21 -10.83
C LEU A 93 -2.92 8.59 -10.10
N VAL A 94 -3.06 8.89 -8.82
CA VAL A 94 -4.17 8.44 -7.97
C VAL A 94 -4.92 9.63 -7.40
N SER A 95 -6.12 9.43 -6.86
CA SER A 95 -6.82 10.50 -6.14
C SER A 95 -5.99 11.00 -4.95
N MET A 96 -6.01 12.31 -4.71
CA MET A 96 -5.45 12.91 -3.49
C MET A 96 -6.06 12.35 -2.19
N ALA A 97 -7.21 11.67 -2.27
CA ALA A 97 -7.75 10.91 -1.14
C ALA A 97 -6.80 9.82 -0.60
N PHE A 98 -5.88 9.31 -1.42
CA PHE A 98 -4.90 8.30 -1.01
C PHE A 98 -3.64 8.87 -0.34
N LEU A 99 -3.57 10.19 -0.12
CA LEU A 99 -2.38 10.83 0.47
C LEU A 99 -2.00 10.21 1.83
N GLU A 100 -2.99 9.81 2.63
CA GLU A 100 -2.77 9.21 3.95
C GLU A 100 -1.91 7.94 3.87
N SER A 101 -2.12 7.11 2.84
CA SER A 101 -1.38 5.85 2.63
C SER A 101 0.13 6.06 2.52
N PHE A 102 0.59 7.22 2.07
CA PHE A 102 2.00 7.54 1.84
C PHE A 102 2.60 8.49 2.88
N SER A 103 1.80 8.97 3.83
CA SER A 103 2.24 9.88 4.87
C SER A 103 3.08 9.17 5.95
N GLY A 104 3.73 9.92 6.85
CA GLY A 104 4.62 9.37 7.89
C GLY A 104 3.98 8.35 8.85
N THR A 105 2.65 8.23 8.87
CA THR A 105 1.91 7.19 9.62
C THR A 105 1.29 6.10 8.74
N GLY A 106 1.33 6.27 7.41
CA GLY A 106 0.82 5.31 6.45
C GLY A 106 1.74 4.10 6.26
N GLN A 107 1.24 3.06 5.60
CA GLN A 107 2.02 1.86 5.27
C GLN A 107 3.03 2.12 4.13
N GLY A 108 2.93 3.27 3.47
CA GLY A 108 3.77 3.65 2.35
C GLY A 108 3.57 2.76 1.15
N VAL A 109 2.34 2.33 0.87
CA VAL A 109 2.01 1.48 -0.30
C VAL A 109 0.62 1.82 -0.85
N PHE A 110 0.42 1.66 -2.15
CA PHE A 110 -0.89 1.72 -2.80
C PHE A 110 -1.42 0.30 -3.00
N HIS A 111 -2.14 -0.23 -2.01
CA HIS A 111 -2.64 -1.60 -2.07
C HIS A 111 -3.50 -1.87 -3.31
N ILE A 112 -3.22 -2.99 -3.98
CA ILE A 112 -4.01 -3.46 -5.12
C ILE A 112 -5.16 -4.32 -4.59
N CYS A 113 -6.38 -3.77 -4.60
CA CYS A 113 -7.58 -4.43 -4.06
C CYS A 113 -8.88 -4.16 -4.85
N ASP A 114 -8.79 -3.47 -5.98
CA ASP A 114 -9.91 -3.03 -6.80
C ASP A 114 -9.81 -3.46 -8.28
N LEU A 115 -9.11 -4.58 -8.55
CA LEU A 115 -8.98 -5.12 -9.91
C LEU A 115 -10.33 -5.54 -10.47
N GLN A 116 -10.58 -5.18 -11.73
CA GLN A 116 -11.89 -5.34 -12.38
C GLN A 116 -11.94 -6.54 -13.32
N SER A 117 -10.81 -6.89 -13.93
CA SER A 117 -10.72 -7.94 -14.96
C SER A 117 -9.82 -9.11 -14.58
N THR A 118 -9.08 -8.97 -13.48
CA THR A 118 -8.18 -9.98 -12.92
C THR A 118 -8.50 -10.26 -11.45
N ASP A 119 -8.12 -11.43 -10.95
CA ASP A 119 -8.37 -11.81 -9.56
C ASP A 119 -7.59 -10.92 -8.59
N ASN A 120 -8.27 -10.38 -7.58
CA ASN A 120 -7.64 -9.67 -6.49
C ASN A 120 -6.90 -10.65 -5.57
N TYR A 121 -5.65 -10.33 -5.24
CA TYR A 121 -4.84 -11.06 -4.27
C TYR A 121 -4.50 -10.16 -3.08
N TYR A 122 -5.56 -9.59 -2.49
CA TYR A 122 -5.50 -8.74 -1.31
C TYR A 122 -5.95 -9.53 -0.08
N PHE A 123 -5.23 -9.37 1.03
CA PHE A 123 -5.44 -10.09 2.27
C PHE A 123 -5.30 -9.15 3.45
N ALA A 124 -6.13 -9.38 4.47
CA ALA A 124 -6.13 -8.61 5.71
C ALA A 124 -6.47 -9.54 6.89
N PRO A 125 -6.28 -9.11 8.14
CA PRO A 125 -6.50 -9.95 9.33
C PRO A 125 -7.87 -10.62 9.39
N GLU A 126 -8.90 -9.97 8.86
CA GLU A 126 -10.30 -10.42 8.83
C GLU A 126 -10.54 -11.61 7.89
N MET A 127 -9.62 -11.86 6.95
CA MET A 127 -9.72 -12.96 6.00
C MET A 127 -9.21 -14.30 6.54
N PHE A 128 -8.61 -14.30 7.73
CA PHE A 128 -8.20 -15.56 8.37
C PHE A 128 -9.42 -16.31 8.90
N VAL A 129 -9.49 -17.60 8.61
CA VAL A 129 -10.62 -18.44 9.06
C VAL A 129 -10.56 -18.59 10.58
N GLU A 130 -11.58 -18.07 11.27
CA GLU A 130 -11.65 -18.08 12.73
C GLU A 130 -11.54 -19.51 13.26
N ARG A 131 -10.74 -19.71 14.33
CA ARG A 131 -10.46 -21.01 14.97
C ARG A 131 -9.66 -22.01 14.14
N GLU A 132 -9.88 -22.09 12.83
CA GLU A 132 -9.13 -22.97 11.92
C GLU A 132 -7.69 -22.48 11.74
N SER A 133 -7.48 -21.16 11.71
CA SER A 133 -6.17 -20.55 11.52
C SER A 133 -5.38 -20.27 12.80
N ASP A 134 -6.00 -20.28 13.98
CA ASP A 134 -5.37 -19.78 15.23
C ASP A 134 -4.09 -20.54 15.61
N ALA A 135 -4.14 -21.87 15.55
CA ALA A 135 -2.98 -22.71 15.86
C ALA A 135 -1.84 -22.47 14.88
N TYR A 136 -2.16 -22.31 13.59
CA TYR A 136 -1.19 -22.02 12.55
C TYR A 136 -0.55 -20.63 12.74
N LYS A 137 -1.37 -19.60 12.99
CA LYS A 137 -0.90 -18.23 13.28
C LYS A 137 -0.01 -18.18 14.51
N SER A 138 -0.39 -18.86 15.59
CA SER A 138 0.42 -18.95 16.81
C SER A 138 1.77 -19.60 16.53
N ALA A 139 1.79 -20.70 15.77
CA ALA A 139 3.04 -21.37 15.40
C ALA A 139 3.94 -20.48 14.54
N VAL A 140 3.38 -19.76 13.57
CA VAL A 140 4.11 -18.79 12.74
C VAL A 140 4.68 -17.66 13.59
N HIS A 141 3.90 -17.10 14.51
CA HIS A 141 4.35 -16.05 15.41
C HIS A 141 5.53 -16.51 16.29
N ASP A 142 5.46 -17.72 16.85
CA ASP A 142 6.55 -18.29 17.65
C ASP A 142 7.82 -18.51 16.81
N MET A 143 7.67 -18.91 15.54
CA MET A 143 8.80 -19.02 14.60
C MET A 143 9.45 -17.67 14.30
N VAL A 144 8.65 -16.61 14.11
CA VAL A 144 9.13 -15.23 13.94
C VAL A 144 9.93 -14.79 15.18
N LEU A 145 9.38 -14.93 16.37
CA LEU A 145 10.05 -14.57 17.63
C LEU A 145 11.35 -15.35 17.86
N SER A 146 11.38 -16.60 17.42
CA SER A 146 12.53 -17.49 17.54
C SER A 146 13.58 -17.29 16.43
N GLY A 147 13.35 -16.39 15.47
CA GLY A 147 14.24 -16.17 14.33
C GLY A 147 14.41 -17.39 13.43
N LYS A 148 13.40 -18.28 13.38
CA LYS A 148 13.44 -19.47 12.53
C LYS A 148 13.15 -19.10 11.07
N PRO A 149 13.72 -19.84 10.10
CA PRO A 149 13.36 -19.66 8.69
C PRO A 149 11.86 -19.97 8.49
N LEU A 150 11.20 -19.14 7.70
CA LEU A 150 9.77 -19.27 7.36
C LEU A 150 9.62 -19.72 5.90
N THR A 151 8.59 -20.50 5.62
CA THR A 151 8.12 -20.70 4.24
C THR A 151 7.44 -19.42 3.73
N ILE A 152 7.21 -19.33 2.41
CA ILE A 152 6.50 -18.18 1.82
C ILE A 152 5.09 -18.05 2.41
N ALA A 153 4.37 -19.16 2.59
CA ALA A 153 3.04 -19.17 3.20
C ALA A 153 3.05 -18.68 4.67
N GLN A 154 4.07 -19.08 5.45
CA GLN A 154 4.24 -18.61 6.82
C GLN A 154 4.60 -17.12 6.88
N LEU A 155 5.45 -16.65 5.95
CA LEU A 155 5.79 -15.24 5.86
C LEU A 155 4.59 -14.38 5.46
N LEU A 156 3.83 -14.81 4.46
CA LEU A 156 2.58 -14.15 4.05
C LEU A 156 1.57 -14.13 5.21
N THR A 157 1.46 -15.22 5.96
CA THR A 157 0.60 -15.30 7.14
C THR A 157 0.99 -14.28 8.20
N ALA A 158 2.29 -14.14 8.47
CA ALA A 158 2.79 -13.17 9.44
C ALA A 158 2.46 -11.72 9.04
N GLU A 159 2.64 -11.37 7.76
CA GLU A 159 2.35 -10.01 7.27
C GLU A 159 0.85 -9.73 7.22
N ALA A 160 0.06 -10.61 6.60
CA ALA A 160 -1.39 -10.42 6.48
C ALA A 160 -2.10 -10.44 7.85
N SER A 161 -1.51 -11.09 8.87
CA SER A 161 -2.02 -11.05 10.25
C SER A 161 -1.74 -9.72 10.95
N ALA A 162 -0.73 -8.97 10.52
CA ALA A 162 -0.33 -7.69 11.09
C ALA A 162 -1.02 -6.50 10.41
N GLY A 163 -1.49 -6.67 9.18
CA GLY A 163 -2.26 -5.66 8.46
C GLY A 163 -2.51 -6.05 7.00
N PRO A 164 -3.15 -5.14 6.24
CA PRO A 164 -3.38 -5.31 4.80
C PRO A 164 -2.12 -5.61 3.98
N VAL A 165 -2.25 -6.55 3.06
CA VAL A 165 -1.19 -6.96 2.11
C VAL A 165 -1.83 -7.39 0.81
N ASP A 166 -1.30 -6.91 -0.32
CA ASP A 166 -1.50 -7.56 -1.61
C ASP A 166 -0.25 -8.39 -2.00
N ILE A 167 -0.47 -9.43 -2.80
CA ILE A 167 0.59 -10.40 -3.13
C ILE A 167 1.72 -9.77 -3.96
N TRP A 168 1.44 -8.72 -4.72
CA TRP A 168 2.42 -8.08 -5.59
C TRP A 168 3.41 -7.26 -4.77
N HIS A 169 2.94 -6.40 -3.86
CA HIS A 169 3.83 -5.69 -2.91
C HIS A 169 4.58 -6.67 -2.01
N PHE A 170 3.92 -7.74 -1.56
CA PHE A 170 4.56 -8.81 -0.80
C PHE A 170 5.73 -9.43 -1.57
N ALA A 171 5.49 -9.85 -2.82
CA ALA A 171 6.50 -10.47 -3.66
C ALA A 171 7.66 -9.51 -3.97
N TYR A 172 7.36 -8.26 -4.34
CA TYR A 172 8.34 -7.24 -4.66
C TYR A 172 9.26 -6.92 -3.49
N ARG A 173 8.70 -6.59 -2.32
CA ARG A 173 9.48 -6.21 -1.12
C ARG A 173 10.35 -7.34 -0.58
N ARG A 174 9.92 -8.59 -0.77
CA ARG A 174 10.64 -9.79 -0.30
C ARG A 174 11.56 -10.40 -1.34
N GLY A 175 11.57 -9.89 -2.58
CA GLY A 175 12.32 -10.49 -3.69
C GLY A 175 11.84 -11.91 -4.01
N ILE A 176 10.57 -12.21 -3.79
CA ILE A 176 9.96 -13.52 -4.02
C ILE A 176 9.41 -13.57 -5.45
N ASN A 177 9.57 -14.71 -6.12
CA ASN A 177 8.94 -14.96 -7.40
C ASN A 177 7.40 -14.92 -7.27
N LEU A 178 6.72 -14.12 -8.10
CA LEU A 178 5.27 -13.90 -8.00
C LEU A 178 4.46 -15.20 -8.04
N GLU A 179 4.81 -16.14 -8.91
CA GLU A 179 4.13 -17.44 -8.99
C GLU A 179 4.32 -18.29 -7.73
N ALA A 180 5.48 -18.18 -7.07
CA ALA A 180 5.69 -18.82 -5.77
C ALA A 180 4.82 -18.18 -4.68
N ALA A 181 4.62 -16.87 -4.73
CA ALA A 181 3.74 -16.16 -3.81
C ALA A 181 2.26 -16.55 -4.04
N LYS A 182 1.80 -16.61 -5.30
CA LYS A 182 0.44 -17.10 -5.63
C LYS A 182 0.20 -18.57 -5.24
N ARG A 183 1.23 -19.42 -5.36
CA ARG A 183 1.16 -20.81 -4.84
C ARG A 183 1.02 -20.85 -3.32
N ALA A 184 1.75 -20.00 -2.59
CA ALA A 184 1.61 -19.92 -1.14
C ALA A 184 0.20 -19.49 -0.70
N VAL A 185 -0.45 -18.59 -1.45
CA VAL A 185 -1.88 -18.28 -1.24
C VAL A 185 -2.73 -19.54 -1.42
N SER A 186 -2.51 -20.28 -2.51
CA SER A 186 -3.27 -21.51 -2.78
C SER A 186 -3.08 -22.56 -1.68
N GLU A 187 -1.88 -22.69 -1.12
CA GLU A 187 -1.60 -23.54 0.05
C GLU A 187 -2.45 -23.12 1.26
N LEU A 188 -2.40 -21.83 1.63
CA LEU A 188 -3.16 -21.31 2.77
C LEU A 188 -4.68 -21.45 2.60
N VAL A 189 -5.19 -21.26 1.37
CA VAL A 189 -6.61 -21.43 1.06
C VAL A 189 -7.03 -22.91 1.16
N ASN A 190 -6.23 -23.82 0.60
CA ASN A 190 -6.50 -25.25 0.65
C ASN A 190 -6.48 -25.80 2.09
N ASP A 191 -5.57 -25.28 2.91
CA ASP A 191 -5.44 -25.64 4.33
C ASP A 191 -6.48 -24.92 5.21
N ARG A 192 -7.39 -24.13 4.61
CA ARG A 192 -8.39 -23.31 5.30
C ARG A 192 -7.82 -22.35 6.34
N VAL A 193 -6.61 -21.86 6.10
CA VAL A 193 -6.00 -20.83 6.93
C VAL A 193 -6.53 -19.44 6.52
N LEU A 194 -6.74 -19.23 5.22
CA LEU A 194 -7.05 -17.94 4.63
C LEU A 194 -8.19 -18.04 3.63
N VAL A 195 -9.10 -17.08 3.63
CA VAL A 195 -10.12 -16.92 2.59
C VAL A 195 -9.56 -16.04 1.48
N HIS A 196 -9.66 -16.49 0.22
CA HIS A 196 -9.27 -15.69 -0.95
C HIS A 196 -10.50 -15.14 -1.64
N VAL A 197 -10.63 -13.82 -1.60
CA VAL A 197 -11.76 -13.07 -2.19
C VAL A 197 -11.23 -12.39 -3.45
N THR A 198 -11.62 -12.94 -4.61
CA THR A 198 -11.05 -12.53 -5.89
C THR A 198 -11.70 -11.30 -6.51
N SER A 199 -12.92 -10.97 -6.11
CA SER A 199 -13.70 -9.86 -6.67
C SER A 199 -13.62 -8.62 -5.79
N ALA A 200 -13.34 -7.46 -6.40
CA ALA A 200 -13.35 -6.16 -5.74
C ALA A 200 -14.68 -5.87 -5.02
N ASP A 201 -15.81 -6.15 -5.66
CA ASP A 201 -17.14 -5.96 -5.06
C ASP A 201 -17.29 -6.75 -3.74
N HIS A 202 -16.84 -8.00 -3.73
CA HIS A 202 -16.88 -8.83 -2.52
C HIS A 202 -15.89 -8.37 -1.45
N LEU A 203 -14.73 -7.82 -1.84
CA LEU A 203 -13.79 -7.22 -0.91
C LEU A 203 -14.42 -6.03 -0.18
N THR A 204 -15.09 -5.13 -0.89
CA THR A 204 -15.77 -3.97 -0.27
C THR A 204 -16.81 -4.37 0.77
N GLY A 205 -17.50 -5.51 0.58
CA GLY A 205 -18.48 -6.02 1.54
C GLY A 205 -17.88 -6.63 2.81
N LEU A 206 -16.59 -7.00 2.79
CA LEU A 206 -15.88 -7.54 3.97
C LEU A 206 -15.24 -6.42 4.80
N PHE A 207 -14.73 -5.39 4.13
CA PHE A 207 -14.19 -4.20 4.76
C PHE A 207 -15.28 -3.12 4.78
N ASN A 208 -16.29 -3.27 5.64
CA ASN A 208 -17.29 -2.23 5.85
C ASN A 208 -16.59 -0.89 6.11
N VAL A 209 -16.57 -0.04 5.09
CA VAL A 209 -16.19 1.36 5.18
C VAL A 209 -17.45 2.09 5.66
N GLU A 210 -17.53 2.33 6.97
CA GLU A 210 -18.32 3.45 7.49
C GLU A 210 -17.48 4.73 7.49
#